data_AF-A0A9N9HVQ4-F1
#
_entry.id   AF-A0A9N9HVQ4-F1
#
_cell.length_a   1.000
_cell.length_b   1.000
_cell.length_c   1.000
_cell.angle_alpha   90.00
_cell.angle_beta   90.00
_cell.angle_gamma   90.00
#
_symmetry.space_group_name_H-M   'P 1'
#
loop_
_entity.id
_entity.type
_entity.pdbx_description
1 polymer ?
#
loop_
_entity_poly.entity_id
_entity_poly.type
_entity_poly.pdbx_seq_one_letter_code
_entity_poly.pdbx_strand_id
1 'polypeptide(L)'
;QQYNSSEIDNTIGLLLTSFPQLEDEVMLTHKDIKTYITELGLASLFPKSARRLVVSKLGTGTVDVQAHFIEMTLINQLVAISLQLQHDIRLKNHSYMAHQIALLYQCLNQVGHHFLKYKPRVELHFDAIKSLTSNSEEPQMNETQKEWLSQLTADIVTEALFSGRPFSNVSEPLANYMTIVGKVETPLYAE
;
A
#
# COMPACT_ATOMS: atom_id res chain seq x y z
N GLN A 1 50.46 3.00 21.26
CA GLN A 1 50.14 2.76 19.84
C GLN A 1 50.20 4.10 19.15
N GLN A 2 51.28 4.37 18.40
CA GLN A 2 51.41 5.60 17.60
C GLN A 2 50.54 5.44 16.36
N TYR A 3 49.46 6.22 16.25
CA TYR A 3 48.67 6.30 15.02
C TYR A 3 49.56 6.91 13.93
N ASN A 4 49.71 6.20 12.82
CA ASN A 4 50.54 6.59 11.70
C ASN A 4 49.82 7.71 10.92
N SER A 5 50.16 8.98 11.19
CA SER A 5 49.51 10.16 10.59
C SER A 5 49.39 10.04 9.07
N SER A 6 50.41 9.47 8.42
CA SER A 6 50.42 9.26 6.96
C SER A 6 49.29 8.36 6.45
N GLU A 7 48.84 7.40 7.25
CA GLU A 7 47.78 6.46 6.88
C GLU A 7 46.40 7.12 7.04
N ILE A 8 46.25 7.96 8.07
CA ILE A 8 45.05 8.79 8.28
C ILE A 8 44.95 9.84 7.16
N ASP A 9 46.04 10.52 6.83
CA ASP A 9 46.06 11.55 5.78
C ASP A 9 45.77 10.95 4.39
N ASN A 10 46.28 9.74 4.11
CA ASN A 10 45.94 9.01 2.89
C ASN A 10 44.46 8.58 2.85
N THR A 11 43.90 8.17 3.99
CA THR A 11 42.49 7.78 4.09
C THR A 11 41.57 8.99 3.91
N ILE A 12 41.94 10.15 4.47
CA ILE A 12 41.23 11.42 4.27
C ILE A 12 41.33 11.85 2.81
N GLY A 13 42.50 11.72 2.17
CA GLY A 13 42.67 11.99 0.74
C GLY A 13 41.80 11.09 -0.16
N LEU A 14 41.70 9.81 0.17
CA LEU A 14 40.82 8.85 -0.51
C LEU A 14 39.34 9.18 -0.31
N LEU A 15 38.92 9.58 0.89
CA LEU A 15 37.55 10.02 1.16
C LEU A 15 37.23 11.30 0.38
N LEU A 16 38.10 12.31 0.44
CA LEU A 16 37.91 13.59 -0.25
C LEU A 16 37.89 13.48 -1.78
N THR A 17 38.53 12.46 -2.35
CA THR A 17 38.47 12.15 -3.80
C THR A 17 37.25 11.32 -4.19
N SER A 18 36.63 10.61 -3.23
CA SER A 18 35.40 9.83 -3.43
C SER A 18 34.13 10.67 -3.27
N PHE A 19 34.16 11.75 -2.47
CA PHE A 19 33.01 12.62 -2.23
C PHE A 19 32.47 13.35 -3.49
N PRO A 20 33.31 13.88 -4.41
CA PRO A 20 32.81 14.51 -5.63
C PRO A 20 32.10 13.53 -6.57
N GLN A 21 32.55 12.27 -6.59
CA GLN A 21 31.92 11.20 -7.39
C GLN A 21 30.54 10.82 -6.84
N LEU A 22 30.34 10.97 -5.53
CA LEU A 22 29.05 10.82 -4.86
C LEU A 22 28.12 12.02 -5.12
N GLU A 23 28.65 13.25 -5.21
CA GLU A 23 27.83 14.42 -5.58
C GLU A 23 27.32 14.34 -7.03
N ASP A 24 28.13 13.85 -7.96
CA ASP A 24 27.72 13.68 -9.36
C ASP A 24 26.70 12.51 -9.54
N GLU A 25 26.80 11.42 -8.77
CA GLU A 25 25.79 10.34 -8.77
C GLU A 25 24.46 10.75 -8.08
N VAL A 26 24.53 11.58 -7.02
CA VAL A 26 23.34 12.09 -6.33
C VAL A 26 22.62 13.17 -7.16
N MET A 27 23.34 13.92 -8.01
CA MET A 27 22.74 14.91 -8.92
C MET A 27 21.93 14.29 -10.08
N LEU A 28 22.11 13.00 -10.39
CA LEU A 28 21.34 12.30 -11.42
C LEU A 28 19.96 11.80 -10.95
N THR A 29 19.65 11.89 -9.65
CA THR A 29 18.38 11.37 -9.09
C THR A 29 17.46 12.41 -8.47
N HIS A 30 17.81 13.70 -8.51
CA HIS A 30 16.82 14.74 -8.26
C HIS A 30 15.96 14.96 -9.50
N LYS A 31 15.04 14.01 -9.77
CA LYS A 31 13.84 14.36 -10.54
C LYS A 31 13.26 15.59 -9.87
N ASP A 32 13.05 16.66 -10.65
CA ASP A 32 12.41 17.88 -10.16
C ASP A 32 11.17 17.48 -9.36
N ILE A 33 10.99 18.07 -8.17
CA ILE A 33 9.89 17.76 -7.26
C ILE A 33 8.56 17.84 -8.01
N LYS A 34 8.46 18.72 -9.00
CA LYS A 34 7.31 18.84 -9.92
C LYS A 34 7.10 17.57 -10.74
N THR A 35 8.16 17.01 -11.32
CA THR A 35 8.13 15.76 -12.08
C THR A 35 7.74 14.61 -11.17
N TYR A 36 8.31 14.52 -9.97
CA TYR A 36 7.99 13.47 -9.01
C TYR A 36 6.53 13.52 -8.53
N ILE A 37 6.03 14.70 -8.20
CA ILE A 37 4.64 14.92 -7.76
C ILE A 37 3.65 14.67 -8.90
N THR A 38 4.05 14.91 -10.15
CA THR A 38 3.23 14.63 -11.33
C THR A 38 3.22 13.13 -11.65
N GLU A 39 4.38 12.46 -11.63
CA GLU A 39 4.51 11.01 -11.87
C GLU A 39 3.76 10.17 -10.83
N LEU A 40 3.78 10.58 -9.56
CA LEU A 40 3.04 9.90 -8.50
C LEU A 40 1.55 10.25 -8.46
N GLY A 41 1.07 11.17 -9.31
CA GLY A 41 -0.31 11.64 -9.26
C GLY A 41 -0.64 12.48 -8.01
N LEU A 42 0.34 12.82 -7.18
CA LEU A 42 0.16 13.63 -5.97
C LEU A 42 -0.25 15.07 -6.28
N ALA A 43 0.09 15.57 -7.49
CA ALA A 43 -0.38 16.88 -7.97
C ALA A 43 -1.90 16.99 -7.96
N SER A 44 -2.55 15.88 -8.31
CA SER A 44 -3.98 15.76 -8.41
C SER A 44 -4.60 15.72 -7.01
N LEU A 45 -3.98 14.99 -6.07
CA LEU A 45 -4.39 14.86 -4.67
C LEU A 45 -4.22 16.14 -3.82
N PHE A 46 -3.20 16.95 -4.07
CA PHE A 46 -2.96 18.17 -3.27
C PHE A 46 -2.95 19.42 -4.16
N PRO A 47 -4.09 19.80 -4.75
CA PRO A 47 -4.16 20.84 -5.78
C PRO A 47 -3.72 22.21 -5.27
N LYS A 48 -3.94 22.53 -3.99
CA LYS A 48 -3.44 23.77 -3.36
C LYS A 48 -1.89 23.79 -3.33
N SER A 49 -1.25 22.67 -3.00
CA SER A 49 0.20 22.52 -3.00
C SER A 49 0.78 22.44 -4.41
N ALA A 50 0.08 21.75 -5.33
CA ALA A 50 0.47 21.61 -6.73
C ALA A 50 0.41 22.93 -7.50
N ARG A 51 -0.59 23.78 -7.23
CA ARG A 51 -0.66 25.16 -7.77
C ARG A 51 0.53 26.00 -7.33
N ARG A 52 0.95 25.90 -6.06
CA ARG A 52 2.15 26.60 -5.55
C ARG A 52 3.43 26.12 -6.24
N LEU A 53 3.43 24.89 -6.75
CA LEU A 53 4.55 24.28 -7.47
C LEU A 53 4.45 24.43 -9.01
N VAL A 54 3.45 25.14 -9.54
CA VAL A 54 3.24 25.41 -10.99
C VAL A 54 3.05 24.13 -11.82
N VAL A 55 2.27 23.16 -11.33
CA VAL A 55 1.89 21.99 -12.15
C VAL A 55 0.68 22.36 -13.04
N SER A 56 0.89 22.46 -14.35
CA SER A 56 -0.03 23.13 -15.29
C SER A 56 -1.21 22.30 -15.82
N LYS A 57 -1.36 21.03 -15.42
CA LYS A 57 -2.42 20.15 -15.94
C LYS A 57 -3.06 19.35 -14.81
N LEU A 58 -4.18 19.83 -14.30
CA LEU A 58 -5.11 18.98 -13.54
C LEU A 58 -6.28 18.62 -14.46
N GLY A 59 -6.49 17.31 -14.66
CA GLY A 59 -7.57 16.76 -15.45
C GLY A 59 -8.94 17.13 -14.90
N THR A 60 -9.92 17.22 -15.80
CA THR A 60 -11.31 17.55 -15.50
C THR A 60 -12.15 16.27 -15.55
N GLY A 61 -12.03 15.41 -14.56
CA GLY A 61 -12.95 14.29 -14.36
C GLY A 61 -13.88 14.59 -13.20
N THR A 62 -15.17 14.27 -13.30
CA THR A 62 -16.06 14.26 -12.13
C THR A 62 -16.11 12.82 -11.63
N VAL A 63 -15.21 12.43 -10.74
CA VAL A 63 -15.26 11.09 -10.16
C VAL A 63 -15.64 11.19 -8.68
N ASP A 64 -16.49 10.24 -8.26
CA ASP A 64 -17.12 10.19 -6.95
C ASP A 64 -16.10 9.85 -5.85
N VAL A 65 -15.78 10.86 -5.04
CA VAL A 65 -14.85 10.74 -3.91
C VAL A 65 -15.33 9.74 -2.87
N GLN A 66 -16.65 9.63 -2.70
CA GLN A 66 -17.22 8.71 -1.75
C GLN A 66 -16.91 7.26 -2.19
N ALA A 67 -17.03 6.97 -3.48
CA ALA A 67 -16.64 5.68 -4.04
C ALA A 67 -15.14 5.38 -3.83
N HIS A 68 -14.27 6.38 -3.97
CA HIS A 68 -12.83 6.21 -3.71
C HIS A 68 -12.51 5.89 -2.25
N PHE A 69 -13.09 6.63 -1.30
CA PHE A 69 -12.88 6.32 0.12
C PHE A 69 -13.43 4.94 0.49
N ILE A 70 -14.57 4.55 -0.09
CA ILE A 70 -15.12 3.21 0.09
C ILE A 70 -14.13 2.14 -0.43
N GLU A 71 -13.58 2.31 -1.63
CA GLU A 71 -12.58 1.38 -2.19
C GLU A 71 -11.35 1.27 -1.28
N MET A 72 -10.81 2.40 -0.82
CA MET A 72 -9.65 2.43 0.08
C MET A 72 -9.95 1.76 1.43
N THR A 73 -11.13 2.02 2.01
CA THR A 73 -11.56 1.38 3.26
C THR A 73 -11.66 -0.13 3.09
N LEU A 74 -12.22 -0.61 1.98
CA LEU A 74 -12.35 -2.04 1.70
C LEU A 74 -10.99 -2.73 1.55
N ILE A 75 -10.05 -2.11 0.82
CA ILE A 75 -8.68 -2.62 0.67
C ILE A 75 -7.98 -2.68 2.03
N ASN A 76 -8.10 -1.62 2.85
CA ASN A 76 -7.53 -1.60 4.18
C ASN A 76 -8.13 -2.68 5.08
N GLN A 77 -9.44 -2.91 5.01
CA GLN A 77 -10.10 -3.98 5.75
C GLN A 77 -9.59 -5.37 5.32
N LEU A 78 -9.41 -5.58 4.01
CA LEU A 78 -8.86 -6.82 3.47
C LEU A 78 -7.43 -7.10 3.98
N VAL A 79 -6.58 -6.07 3.98
CA VAL A 79 -5.21 -6.16 4.51
C VAL A 79 -5.24 -6.44 6.01
N ALA A 80 -6.06 -5.73 6.78
CA ALA A 80 -6.17 -5.91 8.22
C ALA A 80 -6.58 -7.33 8.60
N ILE A 81 -7.60 -7.89 7.94
CA ILE A 81 -8.03 -9.28 8.17
C ILE A 81 -6.93 -10.27 7.77
N SER A 82 -6.24 -10.03 6.65
CA SER A 82 -5.17 -10.91 6.19
C SER A 82 -4.00 -10.95 7.18
N LEU A 83 -3.60 -9.80 7.73
CA LEU A 83 -2.55 -9.71 8.76
C LEU A 83 -3.00 -10.34 10.08
N GLN A 84 -4.27 -10.14 10.47
CA GLN A 84 -4.84 -10.77 11.66
C GLN A 84 -4.79 -12.29 11.55
N LEU A 85 -5.19 -12.85 10.40
CA LEU A 85 -5.11 -14.29 10.14
C LEU A 85 -3.67 -14.81 10.21
N GLN A 86 -2.67 -14.08 9.70
CA GLN A 86 -1.26 -14.47 9.83
C GLN A 86 -0.80 -14.55 11.28
N HIS A 87 -1.30 -13.67 12.13
CA HIS A 87 -1.04 -13.72 13.56
C HIS A 87 -1.75 -14.92 14.21
N ASP A 88 -3.02 -15.12 13.87
CA ASP A 88 -3.88 -16.10 14.51
C ASP A 88 -3.53 -17.56 14.18
N ILE A 89 -2.83 -17.80 13.06
CA ILE A 89 -2.20 -19.10 12.73
C ILE A 89 -1.23 -19.58 13.81
N ARG A 90 -0.64 -18.66 14.58
CA ARG A 90 0.34 -18.97 15.63
C ARG A 90 -0.32 -19.32 16.96
N LEU A 91 -1.65 -19.17 17.07
CA LEU A 91 -2.38 -19.49 18.27
C LEU A 91 -2.43 -21.02 18.48
N LYS A 92 -2.62 -21.41 19.74
CA LYS A 92 -2.79 -22.83 20.09
C LYS A 92 -4.21 -23.33 19.86
N ASN A 93 -5.19 -22.44 19.83
CA ASN A 93 -6.60 -22.76 19.63
C ASN A 93 -7.12 -22.00 18.41
N HIS A 94 -7.66 -22.72 17.44
CA HIS A 94 -8.15 -22.20 16.17
C HIS A 94 -9.69 -22.29 16.04
N SER A 95 -10.42 -22.31 17.16
CA SER A 95 -11.89 -22.44 17.16
C SER A 95 -12.60 -21.37 16.33
N TYR A 96 -12.01 -20.18 16.23
CA TYR A 96 -12.56 -19.06 15.45
C TYR A 96 -12.05 -18.99 14.02
N MET A 97 -11.11 -19.85 13.61
CA MET A 97 -10.42 -19.69 12.33
C MET A 97 -11.37 -19.81 11.13
N ALA A 98 -12.31 -20.76 11.17
CA ALA A 98 -13.32 -20.86 10.10
C ALA A 98 -14.17 -19.58 9.99
N HIS A 99 -14.49 -18.93 11.11
CA HIS A 99 -15.21 -17.67 11.10
C HIS A 99 -14.37 -16.53 10.50
N GLN A 100 -13.10 -16.45 10.87
CA GLN A 100 -12.18 -15.42 10.35
C GLN A 100 -11.92 -15.60 8.85
N ILE A 101 -11.82 -16.84 8.36
CA ILE A 101 -11.71 -17.14 6.92
C ILE A 101 -13.02 -16.77 6.19
N ALA A 102 -14.18 -17.02 6.79
CA ALA A 102 -15.46 -16.58 6.22
C ALA A 102 -15.54 -15.05 6.11
N LEU A 103 -15.02 -14.32 7.12
CA LEU A 103 -14.93 -12.86 7.06
C LEU A 103 -13.98 -12.40 5.94
N LEU A 104 -12.83 -13.05 5.77
CA LEU A 104 -11.93 -12.80 4.65
C LEU A 104 -12.65 -13.00 3.31
N TYR A 105 -13.38 -14.11 3.16
CA TYR A 105 -14.18 -14.38 1.96
C TYR A 105 -15.22 -13.29 1.68
N GLN A 106 -15.90 -12.80 2.72
CA GLN A 106 -16.85 -11.70 2.59
C GLN A 106 -16.16 -10.42 2.11
N CYS A 107 -15.00 -10.06 2.66
CA CYS A 107 -14.25 -8.89 2.22
C CYS A 107 -13.76 -9.03 0.77
N LEU A 108 -13.32 -10.22 0.35
CA LEU A 108 -12.96 -10.48 -1.05
C LEU A 108 -14.12 -10.22 -2.03
N ASN A 109 -15.37 -10.43 -1.60
CA ASN A 109 -16.56 -10.11 -2.41
C ASN A 109 -16.81 -8.61 -2.54
N GLN A 110 -16.40 -7.81 -1.55
CA GLN A 110 -16.71 -6.39 -1.47
C GLN A 110 -15.66 -5.51 -2.17
N VAL A 111 -14.37 -5.88 -2.09
CA VAL A 111 -13.24 -5.07 -2.59
C VAL A 111 -13.23 -4.95 -4.12
N GLY A 112 -13.92 -5.85 -4.84
CA GLY A 112 -14.12 -5.78 -6.29
C GLY A 112 -13.34 -6.83 -7.09
N HIS A 113 -13.43 -6.74 -8.42
CA HIS A 113 -13.05 -7.81 -9.34
C HIS A 113 -11.60 -8.29 -9.25
N HIS A 114 -10.68 -7.42 -8.80
CA HIS A 114 -9.25 -7.71 -8.73
C HIS A 114 -8.92 -8.86 -7.77
N PHE A 115 -9.60 -8.91 -6.63
CA PHE A 115 -9.32 -9.89 -5.57
C PHE A 115 -10.19 -11.15 -5.67
N LEU A 116 -11.17 -11.18 -6.58
CA LEU A 116 -12.05 -12.35 -6.75
C LEU A 116 -11.32 -13.63 -7.13
N LYS A 117 -10.13 -13.53 -7.74
CA LYS A 117 -9.27 -14.69 -8.07
C LYS A 117 -8.82 -15.50 -6.84
N TYR A 118 -8.87 -14.91 -5.64
CA TYR A 118 -8.53 -15.58 -4.39
C TYR A 118 -9.70 -16.39 -3.82
N LYS A 119 -10.94 -16.14 -4.26
CA LYS A 119 -12.12 -16.85 -3.75
C LYS A 119 -12.08 -18.37 -3.96
N PRO A 120 -11.75 -18.90 -5.16
CA PRO A 120 -11.70 -20.34 -5.37
C PRO A 120 -10.67 -21.03 -4.46
N ARG A 121 -9.56 -20.34 -4.14
CA ARG A 121 -8.56 -20.84 -3.19
C ARG A 121 -9.13 -20.96 -1.78
N VAL A 122 -9.97 -20.01 -1.35
CA VAL A 122 -10.64 -20.09 -0.04
C VAL A 122 -11.66 -21.24 -0.03
N GLU A 123 -12.51 -21.33 -1.04
CA GLU A 123 -13.57 -22.34 -1.15
C GLU A 123 -13.00 -23.78 -1.10
N LEU A 124 -11.87 -24.02 -1.75
CA LEU A 124 -11.24 -25.35 -1.81
C LEU A 124 -10.79 -25.87 -0.42
N HIS A 125 -10.39 -24.98 0.48
CA HIS A 125 -9.85 -25.35 1.80
C HIS A 125 -10.83 -25.10 2.96
N PHE A 126 -11.90 -24.33 2.72
CA PHE A 126 -12.82 -23.88 3.77
C PHE A 126 -13.51 -25.03 4.50
N ASP A 127 -14.07 -25.99 3.77
CA ASP A 127 -14.82 -27.11 4.38
C ASP A 127 -13.92 -27.98 5.27
N ALA A 128 -12.68 -28.23 4.82
CA ALA A 128 -11.71 -28.97 5.60
C ALA A 128 -11.37 -28.26 6.91
N ILE A 129 -11.11 -26.94 6.88
CA ILE A 129 -10.80 -26.15 8.08
C ILE A 129 -12.01 -26.04 9.00
N LYS A 130 -13.21 -25.83 8.45
CA LYS A 130 -14.46 -25.77 9.22
C LYS A 130 -14.70 -27.07 9.99
N SER A 131 -14.51 -28.22 9.33
CA SER A 131 -14.71 -29.52 9.98
C SER A 131 -13.75 -29.75 11.17
N LEU A 132 -12.51 -29.32 11.06
CA LEU A 132 -11.50 -29.44 12.12
C LEU A 132 -11.74 -28.47 13.28
N THR A 133 -12.17 -27.25 12.94
CA THR A 133 -12.34 -26.17 13.92
C THR A 133 -13.63 -26.27 14.72
N SER A 134 -14.66 -26.98 14.22
CA SER A 134 -15.95 -27.15 14.89
C SER A 134 -16.12 -28.44 15.70
N ASN A 135 -15.30 -29.49 15.45
CA ASN A 135 -15.54 -30.83 16.01
C ASN A 135 -14.53 -31.27 17.09
N SER A 136 -13.52 -30.45 17.40
CA SER A 136 -12.49 -30.77 18.40
C SER A 136 -12.65 -29.89 19.64
N GLU A 137 -12.41 -30.45 20.84
CA GLU A 137 -12.34 -29.67 22.09
C GLU A 137 -11.16 -28.69 22.10
N GLU A 138 -10.05 -29.05 21.43
CA GLU A 138 -8.92 -28.16 21.13
C GLU A 138 -8.64 -28.18 19.61
N PRO A 139 -9.37 -27.36 18.83
CA PRO A 139 -9.21 -27.35 17.40
C PRO A 139 -7.86 -26.75 16.99
N GLN A 140 -7.05 -27.57 16.33
CA GLN A 140 -5.76 -27.16 15.80
C GLN A 140 -5.69 -27.41 14.30
N MET A 141 -5.20 -26.40 13.57
CA MET A 141 -4.85 -26.55 12.17
C MET A 141 -3.56 -27.35 12.04
N ASN A 142 -3.50 -28.20 11.02
CA ASN A 142 -2.26 -28.87 10.66
C ASN A 142 -1.30 -27.90 9.96
N GLU A 143 -0.02 -28.28 9.87
CA GLU A 143 1.02 -27.40 9.33
C GLU A 143 0.76 -27.01 7.87
N THR A 144 0.25 -27.93 7.05
CA THR A 144 -0.10 -27.68 5.65
C THR A 144 -1.19 -26.60 5.50
N GLN A 145 -2.21 -26.61 6.38
CA GLN A 145 -3.27 -25.61 6.38
C GLN A 145 -2.76 -24.25 6.84
N LYS A 146 -1.84 -24.23 7.82
CA LYS A 146 -1.18 -23.00 8.28
C LYS A 146 -0.33 -22.38 7.18
N GLU A 147 0.48 -23.20 6.50
CA GLU A 147 1.29 -22.78 5.37
C GLU A 147 0.42 -22.23 4.23
N TRP A 148 -0.66 -22.94 3.89
CA TRP A 148 -1.64 -22.46 2.90
C TRP A 148 -2.23 -21.10 3.25
N LEU A 149 -2.71 -20.93 4.49
CA LEU A 149 -3.34 -19.68 4.93
C LEU A 149 -2.31 -18.54 5.00
N SER A 150 -1.09 -18.84 5.41
CA SER A 150 0.03 -17.89 5.39
C SER A 150 0.35 -17.44 3.97
N GLN A 151 0.43 -18.36 3.01
CA GLN A 151 0.68 -18.02 1.60
C GLN A 151 -0.48 -17.20 1.01
N LEU A 152 -1.72 -17.61 1.25
CA LEU A 152 -2.91 -16.91 0.75
C LEU A 152 -2.94 -15.45 1.24
N THR A 153 -2.74 -15.24 2.54
CA THR A 153 -2.76 -13.91 3.15
C THR A 153 -1.56 -13.07 2.70
N ALA A 154 -0.38 -13.67 2.52
CA ALA A 154 0.80 -12.98 2.00
C ALA A 154 0.60 -12.51 0.55
N ASP A 155 0.02 -13.36 -0.31
CA ASP A 155 -0.32 -13.00 -1.68
C ASP A 155 -1.31 -11.82 -1.72
N ILE A 156 -2.37 -11.88 -0.89
CA ILE A 156 -3.39 -10.83 -0.80
C ILE A 156 -2.76 -9.51 -0.32
N VAL A 157 -1.94 -9.53 0.73
CA VAL A 157 -1.29 -8.31 1.26
C VAL A 157 -0.30 -7.75 0.24
N THR A 158 0.49 -8.61 -0.40
CA THR A 158 1.46 -8.18 -1.41
C THR A 158 0.74 -7.52 -2.59
N GLU A 159 -0.37 -8.11 -3.04
CA GLU A 159 -1.18 -7.51 -4.09
C GLU A 159 -1.83 -6.21 -3.63
N ALA A 160 -2.41 -6.14 -2.44
CA ALA A 160 -3.03 -4.92 -1.94
C ALA A 160 -2.03 -3.75 -1.78
N LEU A 161 -0.77 -4.03 -1.41
CA LEU A 161 0.25 -3.01 -1.17
C LEU A 161 1.09 -2.68 -2.41
N PHE A 162 1.34 -3.66 -3.30
CA PHE A 162 2.31 -3.55 -4.38
C PHE A 162 1.75 -3.79 -5.78
N SER A 163 0.43 -3.90 -5.98
CA SER A 163 -0.18 -4.09 -7.31
C SER A 163 0.03 -2.93 -8.31
N GLY A 164 0.95 -2.00 -8.02
CA GLY A 164 1.58 -1.19 -9.05
C GLY A 164 0.62 -0.24 -9.77
N ARG A 165 -0.55 0.06 -9.20
CA ARG A 165 -1.37 1.14 -9.71
C ARG A 165 -0.64 2.44 -9.38
N PRO A 166 -0.27 3.27 -10.37
CA PRO A 166 0.18 4.60 -10.06
C PRO A 166 -0.92 5.24 -9.21
N PHE A 167 -0.52 5.87 -8.10
CA PHE A 167 -1.43 6.50 -7.14
C PHE A 167 -2.49 7.34 -7.88
N SER A 168 -2.15 7.91 -9.02
CA SER A 168 -3.03 8.62 -9.97
C SER A 168 -4.35 7.92 -10.29
N ASN A 169 -4.38 6.61 -10.51
CA ASN A 169 -5.61 5.92 -10.98
C ASN A 169 -6.56 5.62 -9.83
N VAL A 170 -6.00 5.32 -8.66
CA VAL A 170 -6.79 5.13 -7.44
C VAL A 170 -7.26 6.50 -6.97
N SER A 171 -6.40 7.52 -6.98
CA SER A 171 -6.65 8.84 -6.43
C SER A 171 -7.35 9.84 -7.36
N GLU A 172 -7.52 9.51 -8.64
CA GLU A 172 -8.17 10.36 -9.64
C GLU A 172 -9.48 11.01 -9.12
N PRO A 173 -10.34 10.27 -8.39
CA PRO A 173 -11.58 10.85 -7.88
C PRO A 173 -11.40 11.88 -6.79
N LEU A 174 -10.59 11.56 -5.79
CA LEU A 174 -10.28 12.46 -4.69
C LEU A 174 -9.58 13.73 -5.21
N ALA A 175 -8.67 13.55 -6.15
CA ALA A 175 -7.94 14.61 -6.78
C ALA A 175 -8.83 15.63 -7.52
N ASN A 176 -9.75 15.11 -8.31
CA ASN A 176 -10.72 15.91 -9.04
C ASN A 176 -11.59 16.74 -8.09
N TYR A 177 -12.07 16.16 -7.00
CA TYR A 177 -12.83 16.88 -6.00
C TYR A 177 -12.04 17.95 -5.25
N MET A 178 -10.81 17.64 -4.83
CA MET A 178 -9.97 18.64 -4.16
C MET A 178 -9.68 19.83 -5.07
N THR A 179 -9.66 19.60 -6.40
CA THR A 179 -9.51 20.66 -7.41
C THR A 179 -10.75 21.53 -7.50
N ILE A 180 -11.93 20.91 -7.44
CA ILE A 180 -13.24 21.61 -7.41
C ILE A 180 -13.36 22.44 -6.13
N VAL A 181 -13.14 21.86 -4.95
CA VAL A 181 -13.22 22.57 -3.66
C VAL A 181 -12.22 23.72 -3.61
N GLY A 182 -11.00 23.53 -4.13
CA GLY A 182 -10.00 24.60 -4.21
C GLY A 182 -10.31 25.71 -5.22
N LYS A 183 -11.35 25.61 -6.04
CA LYS A 183 -11.86 26.71 -6.89
C LYS A 183 -12.98 27.50 -6.21
N VAL A 184 -13.68 26.90 -5.25
CA VAL A 184 -14.79 27.54 -4.53
C VAL A 184 -14.30 28.59 -3.52
N GLU A 185 -13.05 28.52 -3.08
CA GLU A 185 -12.45 29.44 -2.09
C GLU A 185 -11.85 30.74 -2.68
N THR A 186 -12.04 31.07 -3.95
CA THR A 186 -11.79 32.45 -4.44
C THR A 186 -13.09 33.26 -4.36
N PRO A 187 -13.35 34.00 -3.26
CA PRO A 187 -14.44 34.96 -3.26
C PRO A 187 -14.16 36.03 -4.31
N LEU A 188 -15.19 36.35 -5.10
CA LEU A 188 -15.27 37.56 -5.89
C LEU A 188 -15.07 38.77 -4.97
N TYR A 189 -13.86 39.32 -4.96
CA TYR A 189 -13.62 40.73 -4.66
C TYR A 189 -12.62 41.25 -5.68
N ALA A 190 -13.14 41.52 -6.87
CA ALA A 190 -12.53 42.40 -7.84
C ALA A 190 -13.65 43.33 -8.34
N GLU A 191 -13.87 44.40 -7.60
CA GLU A 191 -14.22 45.75 -8.07
C GLU A 191 -13.92 46.75 -6.95
#